data_AF-A0A831JU68-F1
#
_entry.id   AF-A0A831JU68-F1
#
_cell.length_a   1.000
_cell.length_b   1.000
_cell.length_c   1.000
_cell.angle_alpha   90.00
_cell.angle_beta   90.00
_cell.angle_gamma   90.00
#
_symmetry.space_group_name_H-M   'P 1'
#
loop_
_entity.id
_entity.type
_entity.pdbx_description
1 polymer ?
#
loop_
_entity_poly.entity_id
_entity_poly.type
_entity_poly.pdbx_seq_one_letter_code
_entity_poly.pdbx_strand_id
1 'polypeptide(L)'
;MIWSFLDLTQFLQIFIPGAIFGISLDLLNVTSAWVIPSYLVLTATVVSILTYVVGNTIALRLPWDIFKYWQEDWFPGASLIWLYQRSYFDLWLSAYIGISLAAGIMPFILEYKNYVKAFVNLKTLPESVKKAGYISLTPLLVVYFLSAAASIALFKYLVPRFPIVLLFPFVAWGFIWPFISAWSIGMTGFAPAQPPLLREATILFSGYKELDVWFAGWVAQPGNAPGVIVNAFQVGYWCGVTPKTYLKAAFIAMPFLFIFSLVYVDMFWRMAPMPSAFYPWIEVTWPISVLNWVIWPTFVRKGFLPSVRLEVILTFFAVAAVLAVVLKLIKLPLAILIGVLWGVTSMPHALVGATIGVVVGKLLEKKLGKEKWDRDKVVIVAGLTLGNAVAIAFAASLLLISRSLWALPY
;
A
#
# COMPACT_ATOMS: atom_id res chain seq x y z
N MET A 1 9.32 10.36 -22.04
CA MET A 1 8.99 9.76 -20.73
C MET A 1 7.48 9.75 -20.63
N ILE A 2 6.85 8.57 -20.72
CA ILE A 2 5.40 8.38 -20.78
C ILE A 2 4.86 8.61 -19.36
N TRP A 3 4.52 9.84 -19.02
CA TRP A 3 3.70 10.07 -17.84
C TRP A 3 2.26 9.87 -18.28
N SER A 4 1.59 8.84 -17.75
CA SER A 4 0.16 8.54 -17.97
C SER A 4 -0.77 9.55 -17.29
N PHE A 5 -0.25 10.72 -16.90
CA PHE A 5 -0.98 11.76 -16.21
C PHE A 5 -0.59 13.15 -16.69
N LEU A 6 -1.57 14.05 -16.67
CA LEU A 6 -1.41 15.47 -16.92
C LEU A 6 -1.00 16.15 -15.62
N ASP A 7 0.19 16.75 -15.60
CA ASP A 7 0.66 17.58 -14.48
C ASP A 7 0.11 19.01 -14.61
N LEU A 8 -0.70 19.43 -13.63
CA LEU A 8 -1.29 20.77 -13.57
C LEU A 8 -0.65 21.64 -12.47
N THR A 9 0.33 21.09 -11.75
CA THR A 9 1.03 21.73 -10.61
C THR A 9 1.70 23.03 -11.04
N GLN A 10 2.42 23.01 -12.17
CA GLN A 10 3.14 24.18 -12.68
C GLN A 10 2.22 25.31 -13.13
N PHE A 11 0.98 24.99 -13.53
CA PHE A 11 -0.03 25.99 -13.85
C PHE A 11 -0.66 26.55 -12.57
N LEU A 12 -1.01 25.67 -11.64
CA LEU A 12 -1.68 26.04 -10.39
C LEU A 12 -0.78 26.82 -9.43
N GLN A 13 0.54 26.64 -9.46
CA GLN A 13 1.46 27.37 -8.58
C GLN A 13 1.35 28.90 -8.70
N ILE A 14 0.86 29.42 -9.84
CA ILE A 14 0.63 30.86 -10.08
C ILE A 14 -0.45 31.41 -9.14
N PHE A 15 -1.50 30.61 -8.90
CA PHE A 15 -2.64 31.01 -8.08
C PHE A 15 -2.56 30.46 -6.65
N ILE A 16 -2.06 29.23 -6.54
CA ILE A 16 -2.05 28.42 -5.32
C ILE A 16 -0.65 27.81 -5.16
N PRO A 17 0.31 28.55 -4.58
CA PRO A 17 1.67 28.05 -4.35
C PRO A 17 1.67 26.77 -3.52
N GLY A 18 2.47 25.79 -3.93
CA GLY A 18 2.59 24.49 -3.26
C GLY A 18 1.48 23.48 -3.54
N ALA A 19 0.46 23.85 -4.32
CA ALA A 19 -0.60 22.92 -4.71
C ALA A 19 -0.07 21.83 -5.64
N ILE A 20 -0.27 20.58 -5.24
CA ILE A 20 0.08 19.41 -6.05
C ILE A 20 -1.21 18.88 -6.67
N PHE A 21 -1.34 18.96 -7.99
CA PHE A 21 -2.53 18.50 -8.67
C PHE A 21 -2.22 18.01 -10.07
N GLY A 22 -2.90 16.95 -10.46
CA GLY A 22 -2.83 16.41 -11.81
C GLY A 22 -4.06 15.57 -12.10
N ILE A 23 -4.10 14.98 -13.28
CA ILE A 23 -5.19 14.09 -13.70
C ILE A 23 -4.57 12.89 -14.42
N SER A 24 -4.82 11.69 -13.91
CA SER A 24 -4.48 10.43 -14.59
C SER A 24 -5.76 9.79 -15.12
N LEU A 25 -5.76 9.47 -16.42
CA LEU A 25 -6.83 8.72 -17.06
C LEU A 25 -6.39 7.27 -17.33
N ASP A 26 -5.52 6.73 -16.48
CA ASP A 26 -5.14 5.34 -16.55
C ASP A 26 -6.36 4.42 -16.50
N LEU A 27 -6.44 3.50 -17.47
CA LEU A 27 -7.61 2.66 -17.68
C LEU A 27 -7.92 1.78 -16.47
N LEU A 28 -6.91 1.23 -15.80
CA LEU A 28 -7.10 0.38 -14.62
C LEU A 28 -7.57 1.20 -13.42
N ASN A 29 -7.03 2.40 -13.26
CA ASN A 29 -7.44 3.31 -12.20
C ASN A 29 -8.90 3.78 -12.38
N VAL A 30 -9.31 4.11 -13.61
CA VAL A 30 -10.69 4.51 -13.93
C VAL A 30 -11.68 3.34 -13.74
N THR A 31 -11.29 2.14 -14.16
CA THR A 31 -12.20 0.96 -14.17
C THR A 31 -12.29 0.27 -12.81
N SER A 32 -11.20 0.25 -12.02
CA SER A 32 -11.23 -0.26 -10.64
C SER A 32 -12.19 0.52 -9.73
N ALA A 33 -12.39 1.82 -10.01
CA ALA A 33 -13.37 2.66 -9.32
C ALA A 33 -14.84 2.23 -9.51
N TRP A 34 -15.13 1.36 -10.48
CA TRP A 34 -16.48 0.78 -10.67
C TRP A 34 -16.81 -0.33 -9.67
N VAL A 35 -15.78 -0.97 -9.11
CA VAL A 35 -15.91 -2.07 -8.13
C VAL A 35 -15.84 -1.53 -6.71
N ILE A 36 -14.97 -0.53 -6.48
CA ILE A 36 -14.81 0.09 -5.17
C ILE A 36 -16.05 0.94 -4.83
N PRO A 37 -16.54 0.91 -3.58
CA PRO A 37 -17.64 1.77 -3.16
C PRO A 37 -17.37 3.26 -3.43
N SER A 38 -18.29 3.91 -4.16
CA SER A 38 -18.11 5.31 -4.61
C SER A 38 -17.82 6.30 -3.49
N TYR A 39 -18.39 6.11 -2.29
CA TYR A 39 -18.13 6.99 -1.14
C TYR A 39 -16.67 6.96 -0.68
N LEU A 40 -15.95 5.83 -0.86
CA LEU A 40 -14.53 5.73 -0.52
C LEU A 40 -13.66 6.50 -1.50
N VAL A 41 -13.94 6.35 -2.80
CA VAL A 41 -13.23 7.07 -3.86
C VAL A 41 -13.41 8.59 -3.68
N LEU A 42 -14.64 9.02 -3.41
CA LEU A 42 -14.95 10.43 -3.16
C LEU A 42 -14.27 10.95 -1.89
N THR A 43 -14.33 10.19 -0.79
CA THR A 43 -13.65 10.56 0.47
C THR A 43 -12.15 10.68 0.25
N ALA A 44 -11.52 9.69 -0.40
CA ALA A 44 -10.10 9.69 -0.69
C ALA A 44 -9.71 10.89 -1.56
N THR A 45 -10.50 11.18 -2.60
CA THR A 45 -10.25 12.32 -3.49
C THR A 45 -10.34 13.65 -2.75
N VAL A 46 -11.38 13.86 -1.95
CA VAL A 46 -11.56 15.07 -1.14
C VAL A 46 -10.40 15.22 -0.16
N VAL A 47 -10.04 14.15 0.56
CA VAL A 47 -8.95 14.19 1.53
C VAL A 47 -7.60 14.44 0.86
N SER A 48 -7.34 13.84 -0.30
CA SER A 48 -6.12 14.07 -1.07
C SER A 48 -6.01 15.52 -1.56
N ILE A 49 -7.09 16.11 -2.07
CA ILE A 49 -7.14 17.53 -2.46
C ILE A 49 -6.92 18.42 -1.22
N LEU A 50 -7.61 18.13 -0.10
CA LEU A 50 -7.43 18.91 1.13
C LEU A 50 -6.01 18.82 1.67
N THR A 51 -5.34 17.67 1.52
CA THR A 51 -3.97 17.46 2.00
C THR A 51 -2.96 18.16 1.09
N TYR A 52 -2.98 17.83 -0.20
CA TYR A 52 -1.92 18.18 -1.14
C TYR A 52 -2.14 19.47 -1.94
N VAL A 53 -3.39 19.93 -2.06
CA VAL A 53 -3.71 21.22 -2.68
C VAL A 53 -3.85 22.28 -1.60
N VAL A 54 -4.75 22.08 -0.65
CA VAL A 54 -5.07 23.10 0.36
C VAL A 54 -4.04 23.11 1.49
N GLY A 55 -3.74 21.95 2.08
CA GLY A 55 -2.85 21.83 3.23
C GLY A 55 -1.43 22.25 2.92
N ASN A 56 -0.90 21.89 1.75
CA ASN A 56 0.43 22.34 1.31
C ASN A 56 0.54 23.87 1.19
N THR A 57 -0.50 24.52 0.63
CA THR A 57 -0.52 25.97 0.48
C THR A 57 -0.66 26.68 1.81
N ILE A 58 -1.49 26.14 2.72
CA ILE A 58 -1.60 26.65 4.09
C ILE A 58 -0.26 26.53 4.82
N ALA A 59 0.43 25.40 4.68
CA ALA A 59 1.74 25.17 5.28
C ALA A 59 2.82 26.14 4.79
N LEU A 60 2.75 26.59 3.53
CA LEU A 60 3.67 27.63 3.03
C LEU A 60 3.43 29.02 3.61
N ARG A 61 2.19 29.32 4.05
CA ARG A 61 1.81 30.66 4.51
C ARG A 61 1.90 30.83 6.03
N LEU A 62 1.81 29.72 6.79
CA LEU A 62 1.82 29.77 8.25
C LEU A 62 3.26 29.73 8.80
N PRO A 63 3.66 30.68 9.67
CA PRO A 63 5.00 30.75 10.24
C PRO A 63 5.13 29.82 11.46
N TRP A 64 4.83 28.53 11.28
CA TRP A 64 5.01 27.53 12.33
C TRP A 64 6.27 26.72 12.05
N ASP A 65 7.07 26.45 13.09
CA ASP A 65 8.29 25.62 12.99
C ASP A 65 8.01 24.25 12.37
N ILE A 66 6.76 23.78 12.49
CA ILE A 66 6.37 22.51 11.90
C ILE A 66 6.44 22.48 10.36
N PHE A 67 6.38 23.64 9.71
CA PHE A 67 6.37 23.76 8.25
C PHE A 67 7.69 24.27 7.66
N LYS A 68 8.70 24.52 8.51
CA LYS A 68 9.97 25.11 8.09
C LYS A 68 10.65 24.35 6.95
N TYR A 69 10.81 23.04 7.08
CA TYR A 69 11.46 22.22 6.04
C TYR A 69 10.73 22.27 4.70
N TRP A 70 9.40 22.29 4.72
CA TRP A 70 8.61 22.44 3.50
C TRP A 70 8.75 23.81 2.85
N GLN A 71 8.84 24.87 3.66
CA GLN A 71 9.07 26.23 3.17
C GLN A 71 10.47 26.39 2.56
N GLU A 72 11.47 25.68 3.06
CA GLU A 72 12.84 25.66 2.54
C GLU A 72 12.96 24.80 1.26
N ASP A 73 12.32 23.63 1.23
CA ASP A 73 12.41 22.69 0.09
C ASP A 73 11.50 23.06 -1.09
N TRP A 74 10.53 23.97 -0.89
CA TRP A 74 9.64 24.45 -1.95
C TRP A 74 10.31 25.53 -2.81
N PHE A 75 10.25 25.34 -4.13
CA PHE A 75 10.65 26.36 -5.10
C PHE A 75 9.72 26.40 -6.33
N PRO A 76 9.56 27.56 -6.99
CA PRO A 76 8.75 27.68 -8.19
C PRO A 76 9.28 26.83 -9.36
N GLY A 77 8.38 26.19 -10.09
CA GLY A 77 8.72 25.36 -11.26
C GLY A 77 9.05 23.90 -10.94
N ALA A 78 9.03 23.50 -9.67
CA ALA A 78 9.20 22.12 -9.25
C ALA A 78 8.15 21.18 -9.88
N SER A 79 8.55 19.96 -10.23
CA SER A 79 7.66 18.96 -10.80
C SER A 79 6.71 18.38 -9.74
N LEU A 80 5.55 17.86 -10.17
CA LEU A 80 4.57 17.21 -9.28
C LEU A 80 5.19 16.14 -8.39
N ILE A 81 6.07 15.29 -8.95
CA ILE A 81 6.68 14.17 -8.23
C ILE A 81 7.64 14.67 -7.17
N TRP A 82 8.44 15.70 -7.48
CA TRP A 82 9.36 16.31 -6.52
C TRP A 82 8.58 16.92 -5.36
N LEU A 83 7.59 17.76 -5.67
CA LEU A 83 6.77 18.39 -4.63
C LEU A 83 6.04 17.36 -3.79
N TYR A 84 5.53 16.29 -4.39
CA TYR A 84 4.89 15.21 -3.65
C TYR A 84 5.84 14.53 -2.69
N GLN A 85 7.04 14.16 -3.16
CA GLN A 85 8.02 13.49 -2.32
C GLN A 85 8.40 14.36 -1.11
N ARG A 86 8.67 15.65 -1.34
CA ARG A 86 9.02 16.62 -0.30
C ARG A 86 7.86 16.87 0.66
N SER A 87 6.68 17.21 0.13
CA SER A 87 5.45 17.39 0.90
C SER A 87 5.13 16.17 1.77
N TYR A 88 5.25 14.97 1.21
CA TYR A 88 5.01 13.73 1.92
C TYR A 88 5.99 13.55 3.10
N PHE A 89 7.29 13.76 2.89
CA PHE A 89 8.29 13.60 3.94
C PHE A 89 8.27 14.73 4.98
N ASP A 90 8.19 15.98 4.55
CA ASP A 90 8.41 17.15 5.40
C ASP A 90 7.15 17.60 6.15
N LEU A 91 5.96 17.38 5.57
CA LEU A 91 4.69 17.79 6.18
C LEU A 91 3.88 16.59 6.69
N TRP A 92 3.59 15.63 5.81
CA TRP A 92 2.47 14.72 6.01
C TRP A 92 2.87 13.38 6.61
N LEU A 93 4.15 13.02 6.65
CA LEU A 93 4.61 11.73 7.18
C LEU A 93 4.11 11.47 8.60
N SER A 94 4.25 12.46 9.50
CA SER A 94 3.75 12.36 10.87
C SER A 94 2.23 12.22 10.95
N ALA A 95 1.49 12.97 10.12
CA ALA A 95 0.04 12.88 10.04
C ALA A 95 -0.41 11.51 9.53
N TYR A 96 0.26 10.99 8.50
CA TYR A 96 0.01 9.68 7.92
C TYR A 96 0.22 8.56 8.93
N ILE A 97 1.30 8.59 9.74
CA ILE A 97 1.50 7.62 10.83
C ILE A 97 0.31 7.66 11.81
N GLY A 98 -0.08 8.86 12.27
CA GLY A 98 -1.20 9.03 13.21
C GLY A 98 -2.53 8.48 12.67
N ILE A 99 -2.87 8.84 11.43
CA ILE A 99 -4.09 8.36 10.76
C ILE A 99 -4.04 6.84 10.53
N SER A 100 -2.89 6.30 10.14
CA SER A 100 -2.72 4.85 9.93
C SER A 100 -2.92 4.05 11.21
N LEU A 101 -2.36 4.53 12.32
CA LEU A 101 -2.55 3.93 13.64
C LEU A 101 -4.02 3.97 14.05
N ALA A 102 -4.72 5.09 13.85
CA ALA A 102 -6.14 5.19 14.14
C ALA A 102 -6.97 4.28 13.23
N ALA A 103 -6.69 4.25 11.93
CA ALA A 103 -7.38 3.37 10.97
C ALA A 103 -7.17 1.88 11.25
N GLY A 104 -6.06 1.51 11.89
CA GLY A 104 -5.83 0.14 12.35
C GLY A 104 -6.48 -0.18 13.69
N ILE A 105 -6.28 0.69 14.69
CA ILE A 105 -6.68 0.44 16.08
C ILE A 105 -8.19 0.65 16.27
N MET A 106 -8.77 1.68 15.66
CA MET A 106 -10.15 2.08 15.93
C MET A 106 -11.19 1.06 15.45
N PRO A 107 -11.12 0.49 14.24
CA PRO A 107 -12.05 -0.57 13.84
C PRO A 107 -11.97 -1.78 14.77
N PHE A 108 -10.76 -2.14 15.23
CA PHE A 108 -10.58 -3.24 16.18
C PHE A 108 -11.26 -2.98 17.53
N ILE A 109 -11.12 -1.76 18.07
CA ILE A 109 -11.76 -1.35 19.32
C ILE A 109 -13.28 -1.22 19.15
N LEU A 110 -13.74 -0.56 18.10
CA LEU A 110 -15.15 -0.23 17.91
C LEU A 110 -15.98 -1.43 17.48
N GLU A 111 -15.41 -2.35 16.69
CA GLU A 111 -16.06 -3.58 16.21
C GLU A 111 -15.62 -4.82 17.01
N TYR A 112 -15.12 -4.64 18.24
CA TYR A 112 -14.59 -5.72 19.07
C TYR A 112 -15.54 -6.94 19.16
N LYS A 113 -16.87 -6.72 19.21
CA LYS A 113 -17.87 -7.79 19.27
C LYS A 113 -17.80 -8.73 18.05
N ASN A 114 -17.55 -8.20 16.86
CA ASN A 114 -17.45 -8.99 15.63
C ASN A 114 -16.18 -9.85 15.64
N TYR A 115 -15.06 -9.28 16.11
CA TYR A 115 -13.82 -10.03 16.29
C TYR A 115 -13.97 -11.13 17.36
N VAL A 116 -14.56 -10.82 18.52
CA VAL A 116 -14.82 -11.82 19.56
C VAL A 116 -15.69 -12.96 19.03
N LYS A 117 -16.78 -12.66 18.31
CA LYS A 117 -17.62 -13.69 17.66
C LYS A 117 -16.82 -14.54 16.69
N ALA A 118 -15.93 -13.95 15.89
CA ALA A 118 -15.08 -14.70 14.97
C ALA A 118 -14.17 -15.69 15.71
N PHE A 119 -13.53 -15.28 16.81
CA PHE A 119 -12.70 -16.17 17.63
C PHE A 119 -13.52 -17.28 18.30
N VAL A 120 -14.73 -16.97 18.80
CA VAL A 120 -15.64 -17.97 19.39
C VAL A 120 -16.07 -19.00 18.34
N ASN A 121 -16.47 -18.55 17.15
CA ASN A 121 -16.88 -19.42 16.05
C ASN A 121 -15.74 -20.29 15.51
N LEU A 122 -14.49 -19.80 15.56
CA LEU A 122 -13.30 -20.59 15.21
C LEU A 122 -12.94 -21.64 16.28
N LYS A 123 -13.36 -21.43 17.53
CA LYS A 123 -13.20 -22.40 18.62
C LYS A 123 -14.22 -23.54 18.50
N THR A 124 -15.46 -23.24 18.11
CA THR A 124 -16.51 -24.22 17.84
C THR A 124 -16.80 -24.26 16.34
N LEU A 125 -15.88 -24.86 15.57
CA LEU A 125 -16.03 -25.01 14.11
C LEU A 125 -17.40 -25.64 13.78
N PRO A 126 -18.30 -24.90 13.10
CA PRO A 126 -19.53 -25.49 12.59
C PRO A 126 -19.23 -26.65 11.64
N GLU A 127 -20.06 -27.69 11.63
CA GLU A 127 -19.83 -28.88 10.79
C GLU A 127 -19.70 -28.54 9.30
N SER A 128 -20.41 -27.52 8.82
CA SER A 128 -20.32 -27.00 7.45
C SER A 128 -18.92 -26.48 7.10
N VAL A 129 -18.27 -25.78 8.03
CA VAL A 129 -16.94 -25.19 7.88
C VAL A 129 -15.85 -26.26 8.03
N LYS A 130 -16.08 -27.25 8.90
CA LYS A 130 -15.21 -28.42 9.03
C LYS A 130 -15.23 -29.30 7.76
N LYS A 131 -16.41 -29.51 7.17
CA LYS A 131 -16.57 -30.20 5.87
C LYS A 131 -15.91 -29.44 4.71
N ALA A 132 -15.85 -28.12 4.80
CA ALA A 132 -15.14 -27.27 3.84
C ALA A 132 -13.59 -27.28 3.98
N GLY A 133 -13.06 -28.03 4.96
CA GLY A 133 -11.61 -28.26 5.11
C GLY A 133 -10.86 -27.18 5.88
N TYR A 134 -11.56 -26.33 6.64
CA TYR A 134 -10.92 -25.33 7.52
C TYR A 134 -10.36 -25.97 8.79
N ILE A 135 -9.24 -25.42 9.28
CA ILE A 135 -8.50 -25.90 10.46
C ILE A 135 -8.99 -25.15 11.71
N SER A 136 -8.93 -25.80 12.87
CA SER A 136 -9.27 -25.17 14.16
C SER A 136 -8.27 -24.08 14.56
N LEU A 137 -8.65 -23.25 15.52
CA LEU A 137 -7.84 -22.11 15.97
C LEU A 137 -6.45 -22.52 16.52
N THR A 138 -6.37 -23.62 17.28
CA THR A 138 -5.15 -24.00 18.00
C THR A 138 -3.99 -24.35 17.06
N PRO A 139 -4.13 -25.21 16.04
CA PRO A 139 -3.05 -25.46 15.09
C PRO A 139 -2.61 -24.21 14.32
N LEU A 140 -3.55 -23.31 13.98
CA LEU A 140 -3.23 -22.06 13.29
C LEU A 140 -2.38 -21.13 14.16
N LEU A 141 -2.72 -20.99 15.45
CA LEU A 141 -1.93 -20.22 16.40
C LEU A 141 -0.54 -20.83 16.60
N VAL A 142 -0.46 -22.16 16.72
CA VAL A 142 0.83 -22.87 16.86
C VAL A 142 1.72 -22.62 15.64
N VAL A 143 1.19 -22.78 14.42
CA VAL A 143 1.94 -22.50 13.19
C VAL A 143 2.39 -21.04 13.15
N TYR A 144 1.51 -20.10 13.50
CA TYR A 144 1.84 -18.68 13.53
C TYR A 144 2.99 -18.36 14.50
N PHE A 145 2.88 -18.79 15.76
CA PHE A 145 3.91 -18.52 16.77
C PHE A 145 5.22 -19.27 16.48
N LEU A 146 5.16 -20.48 15.92
CA LEU A 146 6.36 -21.20 15.46
C LEU A 146 7.04 -20.49 14.29
N SER A 147 6.29 -20.02 13.30
CA SER A 147 6.84 -19.24 12.19
C SER A 147 7.43 -17.91 12.66
N ALA A 148 6.77 -17.21 13.59
CA ALA A 148 7.30 -16.00 14.20
C ALA A 148 8.59 -16.28 14.99
N ALA A 149 8.63 -17.35 15.78
CA ALA A 149 9.82 -17.76 16.53
C ALA A 149 10.97 -18.13 15.58
N ALA A 150 10.71 -18.87 14.51
CA ALA A 150 11.72 -19.20 13.50
C ALA A 150 12.25 -17.94 12.80
N SER A 151 11.39 -16.98 12.48
CA SER A 151 11.78 -15.70 11.89
C SER A 151 12.65 -14.87 12.85
N ILE A 152 12.31 -14.80 14.14
CA ILE A 152 13.12 -14.14 15.17
C ILE A 152 14.47 -14.84 15.34
N ALA A 153 14.49 -16.18 15.36
CA ALA A 153 15.72 -16.96 15.48
C ALA A 153 16.66 -16.71 14.29
N LEU A 154 16.13 -16.72 13.07
CA LEU A 154 16.90 -16.40 11.86
C LEU A 154 17.41 -14.96 11.89
N PHE A 155 16.58 -14.00 12.31
CA PHE A 155 17.01 -12.60 12.42
C PHE A 155 18.11 -12.43 13.47
N LYS A 156 18.01 -13.09 14.63
CA LYS A 156 19.04 -13.05 15.67
C LYS A 156 20.34 -13.72 15.22
N TYR A 157 20.25 -14.75 14.38
CA TYR A 157 21.42 -15.37 13.77
C TYR A 157 22.12 -14.42 12.78
N LEU A 158 21.36 -13.69 11.96
CA LEU A 158 21.90 -12.73 10.99
C LEU A 158 22.41 -11.43 11.64
N VAL A 159 21.75 -10.95 12.71
CA VAL A 159 22.05 -9.69 13.40
C VAL A 159 22.14 -9.93 14.91
N PRO A 160 23.24 -10.55 15.40
CA PRO A 160 23.35 -11.01 16.79
C PRO A 160 23.37 -9.87 17.81
N ARG A 161 23.74 -8.65 17.40
CA ARG A 161 23.83 -7.49 18.30
C ARG A 161 22.49 -6.74 18.48
N PHE A 162 21.47 -7.03 17.67
CA PHE A 162 20.19 -6.34 17.77
C PHE A 162 19.38 -6.82 19.00
N PRO A 163 18.74 -5.89 19.74
CA PRO A 163 17.91 -6.24 20.89
C PRO A 163 16.61 -6.96 20.48
N ILE A 164 16.44 -8.20 20.95
CA ILE A 164 15.28 -9.05 20.61
C ILE A 164 13.97 -8.44 21.12
N VAL A 165 14.00 -7.73 22.27
CA VAL A 165 12.81 -7.16 22.90
C VAL A 165 12.04 -6.22 21.95
N LEU A 166 12.76 -5.51 21.08
CA LEU A 166 12.16 -4.59 20.11
C LEU A 166 11.49 -5.29 18.91
N LEU A 167 11.63 -6.61 18.79
CA LEU A 167 10.99 -7.41 17.75
C LEU A 167 9.60 -7.92 18.19
N PHE A 168 9.30 -8.01 19.49
CA PHE A 168 7.99 -8.47 19.99
C PHE A 168 6.80 -7.62 19.52
N PRO A 169 6.89 -6.27 19.47
CA PRO A 169 5.82 -5.45 18.89
C PRO A 169 5.47 -5.82 17.45
N PHE A 170 6.43 -6.30 16.65
CA PHE A 170 6.17 -6.76 15.27
C PHE A 170 5.43 -8.08 15.21
N VAL A 171 5.61 -8.97 16.19
CA VAL A 171 4.80 -10.18 16.30
C VAL A 171 3.37 -9.81 16.65
N ALA A 172 3.16 -8.95 17.65
CA ALA A 172 1.82 -8.50 18.02
C ALA A 172 1.14 -7.74 16.86
N TRP A 173 1.85 -6.82 16.23
CA TRP A 173 1.33 -6.05 15.10
C TRP A 173 1.10 -6.93 13.86
N GLY A 174 2.00 -7.88 13.59
CA GLY A 174 1.86 -8.89 12.55
C GLY A 174 0.66 -9.82 12.76
N PHE A 175 0.19 -9.97 14.00
CA PHE A 175 -1.04 -10.69 14.31
C PHE A 175 -2.28 -9.80 14.10
N ILE A 176 -2.23 -8.53 14.52
CA ILE A 176 -3.37 -7.60 14.45
C ILE A 176 -3.65 -7.12 13.01
N TRP A 177 -2.60 -6.77 12.25
CA TRP A 177 -2.71 -6.18 10.92
C TRP A 177 -3.50 -7.03 9.90
N PRO A 178 -3.32 -8.36 9.82
CA PRO A 178 -4.14 -9.23 8.97
C PRO A 178 -5.65 -9.08 9.19
N PHE A 179 -6.10 -8.88 10.43
CA PHE A 179 -7.53 -8.70 10.73
C PHE A 179 -8.07 -7.38 10.21
N ILE A 180 -7.28 -6.30 10.32
CA ILE A 180 -7.62 -4.98 9.78
C ILE A 180 -7.65 -5.04 8.25
N SER A 181 -6.61 -5.63 7.65
CA SER A 181 -6.49 -5.78 6.19
C SER A 181 -7.63 -6.65 5.63
N ALA A 182 -7.93 -7.79 6.24
CA ALA A 182 -9.03 -8.66 5.81
C ALA A 182 -10.41 -8.00 5.97
N TRP A 183 -10.65 -7.28 7.07
CA TRP A 183 -11.89 -6.52 7.26
C TRP A 183 -12.03 -5.42 6.21
N SER A 184 -10.96 -4.66 5.95
CA SER A 184 -10.94 -3.61 4.94
C SER A 184 -11.22 -4.18 3.55
N ILE A 185 -10.51 -5.23 3.13
CA ILE A 185 -10.73 -5.87 1.82
C ILE A 185 -12.14 -6.44 1.74
N GLY A 186 -12.65 -7.07 2.80
CA GLY A 186 -14.00 -7.62 2.84
C GLY A 186 -15.10 -6.56 2.75
N MET A 187 -14.92 -5.40 3.38
CA MET A 187 -15.91 -4.32 3.39
C MET A 187 -15.82 -3.39 2.16
N THR A 188 -14.64 -3.24 1.58
CA THR A 188 -14.35 -2.17 0.60
C THR A 188 -13.75 -2.67 -0.72
N GLY A 189 -13.31 -3.93 -0.79
CA GLY A 189 -12.51 -4.44 -1.91
C GLY A 189 -11.08 -3.87 -1.95
N PHE A 190 -10.69 -3.06 -0.97
CA PHE A 190 -9.41 -2.35 -0.93
C PHE A 190 -8.60 -2.69 0.31
N ALA A 191 -7.29 -2.89 0.14
CA ALA A 191 -6.36 -3.16 1.23
C ALA A 191 -5.80 -1.82 1.76
N PRO A 192 -5.86 -1.55 3.08
CA PRO A 192 -5.39 -0.29 3.63
C PRO A 192 -3.86 -0.25 3.57
N ALA A 193 -3.30 0.97 3.53
CA ALA A 193 -1.86 1.13 3.60
C ALA A 193 -1.37 0.87 5.03
N GLN A 194 -0.30 0.08 5.18
CA GLN A 194 0.30 -0.20 6.49
C GLN A 194 0.93 1.08 7.06
N PRO A 195 0.86 1.32 8.39
CA PRO A 195 1.62 2.39 9.03
C PRO A 195 3.08 2.37 8.56
N PRO A 196 3.58 3.50 8.04
CA PRO A 196 4.93 3.55 7.50
C PRO A 196 5.95 3.57 8.64
N LEU A 197 7.21 3.31 8.31
CA LEU A 197 8.36 3.53 9.18
C LEU A 197 8.42 2.73 10.48
N LEU A 198 7.56 1.71 10.67
CA LEU A 198 7.59 0.93 11.90
C LEU A 198 8.96 0.27 12.13
N ARG A 199 9.57 -0.27 11.05
CA ARG A 199 10.92 -0.84 11.07
C ARG A 199 11.96 0.23 11.39
N GLU A 200 11.96 1.31 10.63
CA GLU A 200 12.92 2.42 10.70
C GLU A 200 12.91 3.08 12.08
N ALA A 201 11.72 3.33 12.64
CA ALA A 201 11.54 3.86 13.99
C ALA A 201 12.07 2.89 15.06
N THR A 202 11.83 1.59 14.90
CA THR A 202 12.35 0.58 15.84
C THR A 202 13.87 0.53 15.83
N ILE A 203 14.50 0.60 14.65
CA ILE A 203 15.96 0.65 14.54
C ILE A 203 16.48 1.95 15.20
N LEU A 204 15.81 3.09 14.98
CA LEU A 204 16.19 4.33 15.65
C LEU A 204 16.13 4.23 17.18
N PHE A 205 15.00 3.76 17.73
CA PHE A 205 14.81 3.62 19.19
C PHE A 205 15.74 2.58 19.81
N SER A 206 16.21 1.61 19.02
CA SER A 206 17.19 0.62 19.48
C SER A 206 18.58 1.20 19.73
N GLY A 207 18.86 2.41 19.22
CA GLY A 207 20.20 3.01 19.23
C GLY A 207 21.21 2.27 18.34
N TYR A 208 20.75 1.30 17.55
CA TYR A 208 21.57 0.46 16.70
C TYR A 208 21.96 1.19 15.42
N LYS A 209 23.27 1.37 15.20
CA LYS A 209 23.82 2.19 14.10
C LYS A 209 24.48 1.38 12.99
N GLU A 210 24.61 0.07 13.16
CA GLU A 210 25.24 -0.78 12.16
C GLU A 210 24.33 -0.98 10.94
N LEU A 211 24.95 -1.22 9.79
CA LEU A 211 24.23 -1.37 8.51
C LEU A 211 23.64 -2.77 8.31
N ASP A 212 24.13 -3.78 9.02
CA ASP A 212 23.70 -5.18 8.90
C ASP A 212 22.18 -5.38 9.12
N VAL A 213 21.58 -4.61 10.04
CA VAL A 213 20.13 -4.61 10.28
C VAL A 213 19.29 -4.19 9.06
N TRP A 214 19.87 -3.41 8.16
CA TRP A 214 19.19 -2.94 6.95
C TRP A 214 19.19 -3.99 5.84
N PHE A 215 20.22 -4.84 5.82
CA PHE A 215 20.38 -5.95 4.86
C PHE A 215 19.77 -7.26 5.35
N ALA A 216 19.58 -7.43 6.66
CA ALA A 216 18.91 -8.60 7.20
C ALA A 216 17.42 -8.63 6.82
N GLY A 217 16.90 -9.83 6.51
CA GLY A 217 15.47 -10.03 6.29
C GLY A 217 14.69 -9.72 7.56
N TRP A 218 13.85 -8.68 7.54
CA TRP A 218 13.13 -8.19 8.72
C TRP A 218 12.12 -9.22 9.23
N VAL A 219 11.94 -9.29 10.55
CA VAL A 219 11.01 -10.24 11.19
C VAL A 219 9.56 -9.91 10.82
N ALA A 220 8.81 -10.94 10.42
CA ALA A 220 7.35 -10.96 10.29
C ALA A 220 6.75 -9.63 9.77
N GLN A 221 7.11 -9.25 8.54
CA GLN A 221 6.63 -8.00 7.96
C GLN A 221 5.09 -8.07 7.78
N PRO A 222 4.31 -7.17 8.41
CA PRO A 222 2.85 -7.18 8.35
C PRO A 222 2.36 -6.74 6.96
N GLY A 223 2.43 -7.61 5.96
CA GLY A 223 1.92 -7.32 4.63
C GLY A 223 0.39 -7.36 4.55
N ASN A 224 -0.16 -6.90 3.43
CA ASN A 224 -1.57 -7.10 3.07
C ASN A 224 -1.85 -8.51 2.50
N ALA A 225 -0.81 -9.32 2.29
CA ALA A 225 -0.92 -10.67 1.74
C ALA A 225 -1.92 -11.57 2.49
N PRO A 226 -2.00 -11.58 3.84
CA PRO A 226 -2.99 -12.38 4.54
C PRO A 226 -4.43 -11.98 4.19
N GLY A 227 -4.73 -10.68 4.09
CA GLY A 227 -6.05 -10.20 3.71
C GLY A 227 -6.45 -10.61 2.29
N VAL A 228 -5.50 -10.57 1.35
CA VAL A 228 -5.70 -11.02 -0.04
C VAL A 228 -5.92 -12.54 -0.11
N ILE A 229 -5.15 -13.32 0.66
CA ILE A 229 -5.30 -14.78 0.72
C ILE A 229 -6.67 -15.18 1.29
N VAL A 230 -7.16 -14.47 2.31
CA VAL A 230 -8.50 -14.73 2.86
C VAL A 230 -9.59 -14.43 1.82
N ASN A 231 -9.45 -13.35 1.04
CA ASN A 231 -10.35 -13.06 -0.07
C ASN A 231 -10.30 -14.20 -1.12
N ALA A 232 -9.12 -14.69 -1.47
CA ALA A 232 -8.96 -15.81 -2.39
C ALA A 232 -9.57 -17.12 -1.86
N PHE A 233 -9.50 -17.38 -0.54
CA PHE A 233 -10.19 -18.52 0.08
C PHE A 233 -11.70 -18.41 -0.02
N GLN A 234 -12.27 -17.20 0.12
CA GLN A 234 -13.70 -16.98 -0.04
C GLN A 234 -14.15 -17.26 -1.48
N VAL A 235 -13.39 -16.77 -2.47
CA VAL A 235 -13.64 -17.06 -3.88
C VAL A 235 -13.51 -18.56 -4.16
N GLY A 236 -12.46 -19.19 -3.63
CA GLY A 236 -12.25 -20.63 -3.74
C GLY A 236 -13.41 -21.44 -3.18
N TYR A 237 -13.94 -21.04 -2.02
CA TYR A 237 -15.11 -21.67 -1.41
C TYR A 237 -16.35 -21.62 -2.32
N TRP A 238 -16.61 -20.48 -2.97
CA TRP A 238 -17.70 -20.37 -3.96
C TRP A 238 -17.46 -21.22 -5.22
N CYS A 239 -16.19 -21.48 -5.56
CA CYS A 239 -15.81 -22.38 -6.65
C CYS A 239 -15.68 -23.85 -6.21
N GLY A 240 -16.05 -24.21 -4.97
CA GLY A 240 -15.93 -25.58 -4.45
C GLY A 240 -14.50 -26.05 -4.17
N VAL A 241 -13.54 -25.12 -4.09
CA VAL A 241 -12.12 -25.40 -3.82
C VAL A 241 -11.84 -25.25 -2.32
N THR A 242 -11.19 -26.25 -1.73
CA THR A 242 -10.77 -26.18 -0.31
C THR A 242 -9.55 -25.27 -0.12
N PRO A 243 -9.41 -24.57 1.02
CA PRO A 243 -8.24 -23.76 1.33
C PRO A 243 -6.91 -24.54 1.23
N LYS A 244 -6.93 -25.83 1.57
CA LYS A 244 -5.78 -26.73 1.45
C LYS A 244 -5.30 -26.88 0.01
N THR A 245 -6.22 -27.00 -0.95
CA THR A 245 -5.87 -27.09 -2.37
C THR A 245 -5.25 -25.79 -2.87
N TYR A 246 -5.81 -24.64 -2.47
CA TYR A 246 -5.24 -23.33 -2.81
C TYR A 246 -3.81 -23.17 -2.27
N LEU A 247 -3.59 -23.47 -0.98
CA LEU A 247 -2.26 -23.37 -0.37
C LEU A 247 -1.26 -24.33 -1.03
N LYS A 248 -1.67 -25.56 -1.34
CA LYS A 248 -0.81 -26.50 -2.09
C LYS A 248 -0.38 -25.93 -3.44
N ALA A 249 -1.33 -25.38 -4.21
CA ALA A 249 -1.01 -24.76 -5.50
C ALA A 249 -0.04 -23.58 -5.34
N ALA A 250 -0.25 -22.72 -4.34
CA ALA A 250 0.65 -21.60 -4.04
C ALA A 250 2.07 -22.07 -3.67
N PHE A 251 2.19 -23.10 -2.84
CA PHE A 251 3.49 -23.67 -2.47
C PHE A 251 4.18 -24.40 -3.62
N ILE A 252 3.43 -25.06 -4.52
CA ILE A 252 3.98 -25.67 -5.74
C ILE A 252 4.48 -24.59 -6.69
N ALA A 253 3.78 -23.47 -6.80
CA ALA A 253 4.16 -22.36 -7.68
C ALA A 253 5.44 -21.64 -7.20
N MET A 254 5.73 -21.61 -5.90
CA MET A 254 6.88 -20.88 -5.34
C MET A 254 8.23 -21.32 -5.95
N PRO A 255 8.60 -22.61 -5.98
CA PRO A 255 9.84 -23.05 -6.63
C PRO A 255 9.95 -22.61 -8.10
N PHE A 256 8.87 -22.73 -8.88
CA PHE A 256 8.86 -22.29 -10.26
C PHE A 256 9.09 -20.77 -10.35
N LEU A 257 8.45 -19.99 -9.47
CA LEU A 257 8.65 -18.54 -9.43
C LEU A 257 10.13 -18.20 -9.19
N PHE A 258 10.79 -18.84 -8.22
CA PHE A 258 12.22 -18.63 -7.98
C PHE A 258 13.08 -19.05 -9.16
N ILE A 259 12.85 -20.24 -9.72
CA ILE A 259 13.62 -20.75 -10.86
C ILE A 259 13.49 -19.82 -12.07
N PHE A 260 12.26 -19.50 -12.49
CA PHE A 260 12.03 -18.62 -13.62
C PHE A 260 12.52 -17.19 -13.36
N SER A 261 12.40 -16.68 -12.13
CA SER A 261 12.97 -15.37 -11.79
C SER A 261 14.48 -15.32 -12.01
N LEU A 262 15.22 -16.36 -11.60
CA LEU A 262 16.67 -16.45 -11.81
C LEU A 262 17.02 -16.62 -13.28
N VAL A 263 16.27 -17.45 -14.02
CA VAL A 263 16.43 -17.63 -15.46
C VAL A 263 16.23 -16.30 -16.20
N TYR A 264 15.18 -15.54 -15.89
CA TYR A 264 14.94 -14.26 -16.53
C TYR A 264 16.01 -13.23 -16.17
N VAL A 265 16.45 -13.17 -14.92
CA VAL A 265 17.56 -12.28 -14.51
C VAL A 265 18.84 -12.63 -15.28
N ASP A 266 19.20 -13.90 -15.39
CA ASP A 266 20.36 -14.35 -16.18
C ASP A 266 20.23 -13.98 -17.66
N MET A 267 19.05 -14.21 -18.26
CA MET A 267 18.77 -13.80 -19.65
C MET A 267 18.97 -12.30 -19.86
N PHE A 268 18.45 -11.45 -18.96
CA PHE A 268 18.63 -10.00 -19.06
C PHE A 268 20.10 -9.58 -18.86
N TRP A 269 20.81 -10.19 -17.92
CA TRP A 269 22.24 -9.91 -17.68
C TRP A 269 23.12 -10.29 -18.87
N ARG A 270 22.77 -11.36 -19.60
CA ARG A 270 23.49 -11.77 -20.82
C ARG A 270 23.25 -10.83 -22.01
N MET A 271 22.08 -10.19 -22.07
CA MET A 271 21.77 -9.23 -23.15
C MET A 271 22.55 -7.93 -23.01
N ALA A 272 22.59 -7.36 -21.80
CA ALA A 272 23.33 -6.15 -21.49
C ALA A 272 23.55 -6.04 -19.97
N PRO A 273 24.62 -5.39 -19.50
CA PRO A 273 24.78 -5.11 -18.07
C PRO A 273 23.64 -4.22 -17.55
N MET A 274 23.16 -4.48 -16.34
CA MET A 274 22.17 -3.64 -15.64
C MET A 274 22.84 -2.89 -14.48
N PRO A 275 22.71 -1.56 -14.34
CA PRO A 275 21.95 -0.63 -15.20
C PRO A 275 22.70 -0.24 -16.49
N SER A 276 21.95 -0.02 -17.59
CA SER A 276 22.48 0.50 -18.86
C SER A 276 21.38 1.14 -19.70
N ALA A 277 21.75 1.87 -20.76
CA ALA A 277 20.82 2.48 -21.72
C ALA A 277 19.92 1.46 -22.47
N PHE A 278 20.28 0.17 -22.45
CA PHE A 278 19.42 -0.92 -22.93
C PHE A 278 18.18 -1.10 -22.07
N TYR A 279 18.24 -0.68 -20.79
CA TYR A 279 17.16 -0.77 -19.81
C TYR A 279 16.82 0.61 -19.25
N PRO A 280 16.19 1.51 -20.03
CA PRO A 280 15.97 2.91 -19.63
C PRO A 280 15.21 3.09 -18.31
N TRP A 281 14.27 2.19 -18.02
CA TRP A 281 13.54 2.22 -16.75
C TRP A 281 14.47 1.94 -15.56
N ILE A 282 15.32 0.93 -15.66
CA ILE A 282 16.26 0.52 -14.60
C ILE A 282 17.32 1.60 -14.39
N GLU A 283 17.87 2.15 -15.48
CA GLU A 283 18.86 3.22 -15.46
C GLU A 283 18.39 4.43 -14.64
N VAL A 284 17.12 4.81 -14.78
CA VAL A 284 16.54 5.94 -14.04
C VAL A 284 16.09 5.54 -12.63
N THR A 285 15.38 4.42 -12.49
CA THR A 285 14.69 4.09 -11.23
C THR A 285 15.57 3.46 -10.17
N TRP A 286 16.62 2.72 -10.53
CA TRP A 286 17.50 2.11 -9.54
C TRP A 286 18.28 3.15 -8.72
N PRO A 287 18.94 4.15 -9.33
CA PRO A 287 19.58 5.22 -8.55
C PRO A 287 18.60 5.94 -7.63
N ILE A 288 17.39 6.25 -8.11
CA ILE A 288 16.33 6.87 -7.30
C ILE A 288 15.93 5.96 -6.12
N SER A 289 15.77 4.66 -6.37
CA SER A 289 15.42 3.68 -5.34
C SER A 289 16.53 3.54 -4.28
N VAL A 290 17.80 3.52 -4.71
CA VAL A 290 18.96 3.51 -3.82
C VAL A 290 19.01 4.78 -2.98
N LEU A 291 18.81 5.96 -3.57
CA LEU A 291 18.76 7.22 -2.83
C LEU A 291 17.63 7.21 -1.79
N ASN A 292 16.42 6.80 -2.19
CA ASN A 292 15.28 6.67 -1.28
C ASN A 292 15.52 5.67 -0.15
N TRP A 293 16.31 4.61 -0.40
CA TRP A 293 16.68 3.64 0.61
C TRP A 293 17.78 4.17 1.55
N VAL A 294 18.87 4.75 1.02
CA VAL A 294 20.05 5.23 1.77
C VAL A 294 19.72 6.37 2.74
N ILE A 295 18.68 7.15 2.47
CA ILE A 295 18.20 8.20 3.37
C ILE A 295 17.91 7.64 4.78
N TRP A 296 17.31 6.46 4.89
CA TRP A 296 16.90 5.90 6.19
C TRP A 296 18.06 5.44 7.07
N PRO A 297 19.02 4.61 6.59
CA PRO A 297 20.23 4.30 7.36
C PRO A 297 20.99 5.57 7.76
N THR A 298 21.02 6.58 6.88
CA THR A 298 21.73 7.85 7.15
C THR A 298 21.08 8.62 8.30
N PHE A 299 19.76 8.75 8.30
CA PHE A 299 19.00 9.41 9.38
C PHE A 299 19.13 8.66 10.71
N VAL A 300 19.00 7.33 10.69
CA VAL A 300 19.14 6.50 11.89
C VAL A 300 20.54 6.58 12.46
N ARG A 301 21.59 6.57 11.62
CA ARG A 301 22.98 6.72 12.07
C ARG A 301 23.24 8.07 12.73
N LYS A 302 22.63 9.15 12.20
CA LYS A 302 22.67 10.50 12.78
C LYS A 302 21.78 10.64 14.02
N GLY A 303 20.92 9.65 14.32
CA GLY A 303 20.01 9.68 15.46
C GLY A 303 18.87 10.69 15.32
N PHE A 304 18.56 11.12 14.09
CA PHE A 304 17.61 12.20 13.83
C PHE A 304 16.71 11.86 12.65
N LEU A 305 15.39 11.94 12.87
CA LEU A 305 14.37 11.90 11.82
C LEU A 305 13.79 13.32 11.67
N PRO A 306 14.20 14.09 10.65
CA PRO A 306 13.92 15.53 10.55
C PRO A 306 12.44 15.93 10.63
N SER A 307 11.55 15.02 10.25
CA SER A 307 10.14 15.37 9.97
C SER A 307 9.13 14.51 10.77
N VAL A 308 9.62 13.65 11.68
CA VAL A 308 8.77 12.80 12.53
C VAL A 308 8.60 13.44 13.90
N ARG A 309 7.41 13.99 14.17
CA ARG A 309 7.06 14.66 15.43
C ARG A 309 5.95 13.91 16.14
N LEU A 310 6.21 13.47 17.38
CA LEU A 310 5.25 12.72 18.18
C LEU A 310 3.96 13.49 18.44
N GLU A 311 4.05 14.80 18.68
CA GLU A 311 2.89 15.67 18.90
C GLU A 311 1.94 15.69 17.70
N VAL A 312 2.49 15.75 16.49
CA VAL A 312 1.71 15.71 15.24
C VAL A 312 1.09 14.34 15.05
N ILE A 313 1.84 13.26 15.30
CA ILE A 313 1.31 11.88 15.25
C ILE A 313 0.11 11.73 16.19
N LEU A 314 0.26 12.13 17.45
CA LEU A 314 -0.79 12.02 18.47
C LEU A 314 -2.01 12.89 18.13
N THR A 315 -1.78 14.09 17.58
CA THR A 315 -2.86 14.99 17.15
C THR A 315 -3.67 14.36 16.03
N PHE A 316 -3.03 13.90 14.96
CA PHE A 316 -3.73 13.28 13.83
C PHE A 316 -4.32 11.91 14.19
N PHE A 317 -3.70 11.15 15.09
CA PHE A 317 -4.31 9.97 15.68
C PHE A 317 -5.59 10.32 16.43
N ALA A 318 -5.58 11.34 17.30
CA ALA A 318 -6.75 11.77 18.03
C ALA A 318 -7.86 12.27 17.10
N VAL A 319 -7.52 13.08 16.08
CA VAL A 319 -8.49 13.55 15.08
C VAL A 319 -9.14 12.39 14.33
N ALA A 320 -8.35 11.42 13.85
CA ALA A 320 -8.87 10.25 13.16
C ALA A 320 -9.66 9.31 14.10
N ALA A 321 -9.28 9.20 15.37
CA ALA A 321 -10.02 8.45 16.39
C ALA A 321 -11.36 9.10 16.72
N VAL A 322 -11.41 10.43 16.88
CA VAL A 322 -12.66 11.18 17.05
C VAL A 322 -13.55 11.00 15.82
N LEU A 323 -12.99 11.10 14.62
CA LEU A 323 -13.74 10.83 13.38
C LEU A 323 -14.33 9.41 13.40
N ALA A 324 -13.57 8.39 13.80
CA ALA A 324 -14.06 7.02 13.92
C ALA A 324 -15.26 6.89 14.87
N VAL A 325 -15.19 7.54 16.04
CA VAL A 325 -16.27 7.55 17.03
C VAL A 325 -17.49 8.28 16.49
N VAL A 326 -17.30 9.45 15.88
CA VAL A 326 -18.38 10.24 15.26
C VAL A 326 -19.09 9.42 14.19
N LEU A 327 -18.33 8.79 13.28
CA LEU A 327 -18.87 7.92 12.22
C LEU A 327 -19.75 6.81 12.81
N LYS A 328 -19.32 6.19 13.91
CA LYS A 328 -20.11 5.17 14.61
C LYS A 328 -21.40 5.73 15.22
N LEU A 329 -21.34 6.90 15.85
CA LEU A 329 -22.51 7.55 16.47
C LEU A 329 -23.58 7.90 15.42
N ILE A 330 -23.16 8.41 14.26
CA ILE A 330 -24.04 8.74 13.13
C ILE A 330 -24.37 7.52 12.25
N LYS A 331 -23.92 6.31 12.63
CA LYS A 331 -24.15 5.04 11.92
C LYS A 331 -23.64 5.04 10.46
N LEU A 332 -22.61 5.82 10.17
CA LEU A 332 -21.91 5.75 8.89
C LEU A 332 -20.86 4.63 8.89
N PRO A 333 -20.51 4.06 7.72
CA PRO A 333 -19.51 3.01 7.64
C PRO A 333 -18.15 3.46 8.16
N LEU A 334 -17.56 2.72 9.10
CA LEU A 334 -16.17 2.94 9.56
C LEU A 334 -15.14 2.84 8.44
N ALA A 335 -15.52 2.19 7.33
CA ALA A 335 -14.71 2.12 6.12
C ALA A 335 -14.32 3.50 5.55
N ILE A 336 -15.05 4.57 5.89
CA ILE A 336 -14.67 5.95 5.51
C ILE A 336 -13.25 6.30 6.00
N LEU A 337 -12.80 5.75 7.14
CA LEU A 337 -11.41 5.92 7.61
C LEU A 337 -10.37 5.34 6.64
N ILE A 338 -10.71 4.25 5.94
CA ILE A 338 -9.85 3.67 4.90
C ILE A 338 -9.77 4.63 3.71
N GLY A 339 -10.88 5.28 3.35
CA GLY A 339 -10.91 6.34 2.34
C GLY A 339 -10.04 7.55 2.74
N VAL A 340 -10.11 7.98 4.00
CA VAL A 340 -9.24 9.05 4.53
C VAL A 340 -7.77 8.65 4.42
N LEU A 341 -7.42 7.44 4.89
CA LEU A 341 -6.06 6.90 4.81
C LEU A 341 -5.55 6.81 3.37
N TRP A 342 -6.40 6.36 2.44
CA TRP A 342 -6.07 6.28 1.02
C TRP A 342 -5.84 7.67 0.42
N GLY A 343 -6.67 8.66 0.79
CA GLY A 343 -6.53 10.05 0.36
C GLY A 343 -5.23 10.72 0.82
N VAL A 344 -4.84 10.54 2.08
CA VAL A 344 -3.61 11.12 2.64
C VAL A 344 -2.34 10.47 2.08
N THR A 345 -2.43 9.27 1.52
CA THR A 345 -1.27 8.54 0.98
C THR A 345 -1.15 8.57 -0.54
N SER A 346 -2.17 9.08 -1.23
CA SER A 346 -2.23 9.04 -2.68
C SER A 346 -2.24 10.44 -3.25
N MET A 347 -1.43 10.65 -4.28
CA MET A 347 -1.44 11.88 -5.05
C MET A 347 -2.82 12.13 -5.67
N PRO A 348 -3.28 13.39 -5.78
CA PRO A 348 -4.59 13.71 -6.34
C PRO A 348 -4.80 13.17 -7.76
N HIS A 349 -3.75 13.05 -8.57
CA HIS A 349 -3.88 12.68 -9.99
C HIS A 349 -4.57 11.33 -10.21
N ALA A 350 -4.24 10.32 -9.38
CA ALA A 350 -4.87 9.01 -9.49
C ALA A 350 -6.32 9.05 -8.97
N LEU A 351 -6.56 9.74 -7.86
CA LEU A 351 -7.88 9.78 -7.23
C LEU A 351 -8.91 10.59 -8.02
N VAL A 352 -8.47 11.66 -8.70
CA VAL A 352 -9.30 12.40 -9.65
C VAL A 352 -9.68 11.50 -10.83
N GLY A 353 -8.75 10.70 -11.35
CA GLY A 353 -9.01 9.67 -12.36
C GLY A 353 -10.04 8.65 -11.91
N ALA A 354 -9.89 8.12 -10.70
CA ALA A 354 -10.85 7.19 -10.10
C ALA A 354 -12.23 7.84 -9.93
N THR A 355 -12.29 9.12 -9.56
CA THR A 355 -13.56 9.87 -9.46
C THR A 355 -14.25 10.04 -10.82
N ILE A 356 -13.48 10.32 -11.88
CA ILE A 356 -14.00 10.29 -13.25
C ILE A 356 -14.56 8.90 -13.57
N GLY A 357 -13.84 7.85 -13.17
CA GLY A 357 -14.31 6.46 -13.22
C GLY A 357 -15.67 6.24 -12.54
N VAL A 358 -15.86 6.75 -11.32
CA VAL A 358 -17.15 6.69 -10.61
C VAL A 358 -18.26 7.38 -11.40
N VAL A 359 -18.00 8.55 -11.98
CA VAL A 359 -18.97 9.29 -12.80
C VAL A 359 -19.34 8.49 -14.05
N VAL A 360 -18.35 7.97 -14.77
CA VAL A 360 -18.55 7.12 -15.95
C VAL A 360 -19.34 5.87 -15.58
N GLY A 361 -19.01 5.21 -14.47
CA GLY A 361 -19.72 4.03 -13.98
C GLY A 361 -21.19 4.31 -13.70
N LYS A 362 -21.51 5.45 -13.06
CA LYS A 362 -22.91 5.86 -12.83
C LYS A 362 -23.66 6.19 -14.13
N LEU A 363 -22.99 6.78 -15.12
CA LEU A 363 -23.58 7.03 -16.43
C LEU A 363 -23.87 5.73 -17.17
N LEU A 364 -22.99 4.74 -17.07
CA LEU A 364 -23.19 3.40 -17.64
C LEU A 364 -24.29 2.63 -16.91
N GLU A 365 -24.35 2.70 -15.58
CA GLU A 365 -25.44 2.14 -14.77
C GLU A 365 -26.80 2.71 -15.21
N LYS A 366 -26.87 4.02 -15.42
CA LYS A 366 -28.09 4.69 -15.92
C LYS A 366 -28.49 4.25 -17.32
N LYS A 367 -27.52 3.95 -18.19
CA LYS A 367 -27.78 3.53 -19.59
C LYS A 367 -28.11 2.04 -19.73
N LEU A 368 -27.40 1.17 -19.01
CA LEU A 368 -27.49 -0.28 -19.13
C LEU A 368 -28.54 -0.89 -18.19
N GLY A 369 -28.97 -0.13 -17.18
CA GLY A 369 -29.80 -0.63 -16.09
C GLY A 369 -28.96 -1.26 -14.98
N LYS A 370 -29.41 -1.09 -13.74
CA LYS A 370 -28.67 -1.47 -12.53
C LYS A 370 -28.32 -2.96 -12.48
N GLU A 371 -29.27 -3.82 -12.81
CA GLU A 371 -29.09 -5.28 -12.74
C GLU A 371 -28.05 -5.79 -13.74
N LYS A 372 -28.12 -5.30 -14.98
CA LYS A 372 -27.14 -5.64 -16.02
C LYS A 372 -25.76 -5.09 -15.67
N TRP A 373 -25.68 -3.85 -15.18
CA TRP A 373 -24.43 -3.23 -14.75
C TRP A 373 -23.78 -3.98 -13.59
N ASP A 374 -24.53 -4.32 -12.54
CA ASP A 374 -24.00 -5.00 -11.36
C ASP A 374 -23.44 -6.40 -11.69
N ARG A 375 -24.05 -7.11 -12.64
CA ARG A 375 -23.57 -8.39 -13.13
C ARG A 375 -22.31 -8.25 -14.00
N ASP A 376 -22.32 -7.31 -14.94
CA ASP A 376 -21.32 -7.27 -16.01
C ASP A 376 -20.07 -6.45 -15.61
N LYS A 377 -20.18 -5.48 -14.68
CA LYS A 377 -19.08 -4.57 -14.33
C LYS A 377 -17.80 -5.27 -13.88
N VAL A 378 -17.91 -6.34 -13.08
CA VAL A 378 -16.75 -7.08 -12.57
C VAL A 378 -16.05 -7.84 -13.71
N VAL A 379 -16.84 -8.38 -14.65
CA VAL A 379 -16.33 -9.09 -15.84
C VAL A 379 -15.61 -8.12 -16.77
N ILE A 380 -16.17 -6.91 -16.98
CA ILE A 380 -15.55 -5.87 -17.79
C ILE A 380 -14.20 -5.47 -17.19
N VAL A 381 -14.14 -5.20 -15.87
CA VAL A 381 -12.89 -4.83 -15.18
C VAL A 381 -11.85 -5.95 -15.27
N ALA A 382 -12.25 -7.20 -15.09
CA ALA A 382 -11.37 -8.36 -15.24
C ALA A 382 -10.83 -8.47 -16.68
N GLY A 383 -11.69 -8.32 -17.68
CA GLY A 383 -11.32 -8.34 -19.09
C GLY A 383 -10.36 -7.21 -19.47
N LEU A 384 -10.59 -5.99 -18.99
CA LEU A 384 -9.70 -4.85 -19.20
C LEU A 384 -8.35 -5.04 -18.50
N THR A 385 -8.34 -5.61 -17.29
CA THR A 385 -7.11 -5.93 -16.57
C THR A 385 -6.27 -6.96 -17.31
N LEU A 386 -6.90 -8.04 -17.79
CA LEU A 386 -6.24 -9.06 -18.60
C LEU A 386 -5.73 -8.49 -19.93
N GLY A 387 -6.57 -7.72 -20.64
CA GLY A 387 -6.19 -7.09 -21.90
C GLY A 387 -5.00 -6.14 -21.73
N ASN A 388 -4.99 -5.33 -20.67
CA ASN A 388 -3.88 -4.44 -20.36
C ASN A 388 -2.59 -5.23 -20.05
N ALA A 389 -2.67 -6.30 -19.25
CA ALA A 389 -1.51 -7.13 -18.94
C ALA A 389 -0.93 -7.81 -20.19
N VAL A 390 -1.78 -8.35 -21.07
CA VAL A 390 -1.36 -8.94 -22.35
C VAL A 390 -0.75 -7.90 -23.28
N ALA A 391 -1.37 -6.72 -23.40
CA ALA A 391 -0.85 -5.63 -24.22
C ALA A 391 0.54 -5.16 -23.74
N ILE A 392 0.72 -5.00 -22.42
CA ILE A 392 2.01 -4.63 -21.81
C ILE A 392 3.04 -5.73 -22.08
N ALA A 393 2.70 -7.00 -21.86
CA ALA A 393 3.60 -8.12 -22.10
C ALA A 393 4.02 -8.17 -23.58
N PHE A 394 3.06 -8.06 -24.50
CA PHE A 394 3.32 -8.08 -25.93
C PHE A 394 4.18 -6.88 -26.37
N ALA A 395 3.87 -5.67 -25.90
CA ALA A 395 4.65 -4.47 -26.18
C ALA A 395 6.08 -4.58 -25.62
N ALA A 396 6.24 -5.10 -24.40
CA ALA A 396 7.54 -5.34 -23.80
C ALA A 396 8.35 -6.39 -24.58
N SER A 397 7.72 -7.49 -24.98
CA SER A 397 8.36 -8.52 -25.81
C SER A 397 8.78 -7.98 -27.17
N LEU A 398 7.94 -7.20 -27.86
CA LEU A 398 8.29 -6.56 -29.13
C LEU A 398 9.42 -5.55 -28.96
N LEU A 399 9.40 -4.76 -27.88
CA LEU A 399 10.46 -3.81 -27.56
C LEU A 399 11.79 -4.55 -27.31
N LEU A 400 11.76 -5.66 -26.57
CA LEU A 400 12.93 -6.48 -26.33
C LEU A 400 13.49 -7.08 -27.62
N ILE A 401 12.63 -7.64 -28.49
CA ILE A 401 13.04 -8.18 -29.80
C ILE A 401 13.66 -7.07 -30.67
N SER A 402 13.01 -5.91 -30.74
CA SER A 402 13.51 -4.76 -31.50
C SER A 402 14.87 -4.31 -30.97
N ARG A 403 15.04 -4.20 -29.65
CA ARG A 403 16.32 -3.79 -29.04
C ARG A 403 17.40 -4.85 -29.16
N SER A 404 17.07 -6.14 -29.08
CA SER A 404 18.03 -7.23 -29.27
C SER A 404 18.55 -7.31 -30.71
N LEU A 405 17.72 -6.98 -31.71
CA LEU A 405 18.15 -6.91 -33.10
C LEU A 405 19.19 -5.80 -33.34
N TRP A 406 19.12 -4.71 -32.59
CA TRP A 406 20.09 -3.61 -32.63
C TRP A 406 21.31 -3.83 -31.71
N ALA A 407 21.24 -4.81 -30.81
CA ALA A 407 22.31 -5.16 -29.88
C ALA A 407 23.35 -6.11 -30.47
N LEU A 408 23.19 -6.57 -31.72
CA LEU A 408 24.19 -7.38 -32.39
C LEU A 408 25.40 -6.48 -32.73
N PRO A 409 26.59 -6.76 -32.19
CA PRO A 409 27.77 -5.96 -32.44
C PRO A 409 28.48 -6.45 -33.71
N TYR A 410 27.78 -6.48 -34.84
CA TYR A 410 28.37 -6.63 -36.18
C TYR A 410 27.39 -6.16 -37.25
#